data_AF-A0A2E1XC90-F1
#
_entry.id   AF-A0A2E1XC90-F1
#
_cell.length_a   1.000
_cell.length_b   1.000
_cell.length_c   1.000
_cell.angle_alpha   90.00
_cell.angle_beta   90.00
_cell.angle_gamma   90.00
#
_symmetry.space_group_name_H-M   'P 1'
#
loop_
_entity.id
_entity.type
_entity.pdbx_description
1 polymer ?
#
loop_
_entity_poly.entity_id
_entity_poly.type
_entity_poly.pdbx_seq_one_letter_code
_entity_poly.pdbx_strand_id
1 'polypeptide(L)'
;MVVLRMAMAGLGLAMLAACATPEPVGDQSISIPYDPYDFDPDDLQAEADAHCRAYGLRAVFDGETANPHEVRWRYRHYRCV
;
A
#
# COMPACT_ATOMS: atom_id res chain seq x y z
N MET A 1 -41.91 -27.49 -1.00
CA MET A 1 -41.05 -27.45 0.20
C MET A 1 -39.88 -28.39 -0.04
N VAL A 2 -38.69 -27.86 -0.35
CA VAL A 2 -37.47 -28.67 -0.50
C VAL A 2 -36.46 -28.10 0.48
N VAL A 3 -36.32 -28.77 1.63
CA VAL A 3 -35.44 -28.34 2.73
C VAL A 3 -34.04 -28.88 2.46
N LEU A 4 -33.21 -28.00 1.91
CA LEU A 4 -31.86 -27.62 2.33
C LEU A 4 -30.96 -28.68 3.04
N ARG A 5 -29.99 -29.19 2.25
CA ARG A 5 -28.54 -29.34 2.51
C ARG A 5 -28.06 -30.14 3.74
N MET A 6 -27.82 -31.43 3.49
CA MET A 6 -26.51 -32.09 3.49
C MET A 6 -25.45 -31.63 4.52
N ALA A 7 -25.37 -32.43 5.58
CA ALA A 7 -24.17 -32.95 6.25
C ALA A 7 -22.90 -32.08 6.32
N MET A 8 -22.62 -31.62 7.55
CA MET A 8 -21.26 -31.40 8.05
C MET A 8 -20.38 -32.63 7.77
N ALA A 9 -19.34 -32.46 6.98
CA ALA A 9 -18.17 -33.30 6.99
C ALA A 9 -16.96 -32.39 7.15
N GLY A 10 -16.37 -32.39 8.35
CA GLY A 10 -15.13 -31.69 8.63
C GLY A 10 -14.00 -32.29 7.81
N LEU A 11 -13.24 -31.45 7.13
CA LEU A 11 -11.97 -31.81 6.51
C LEU A 11 -10.95 -30.69 6.79
N GLY A 12 -9.92 -31.07 7.55
CA GLY A 12 -8.54 -30.66 7.33
C GLY A 12 -8.19 -29.18 7.53
N LEU A 13 -7.52 -28.90 8.65
CA LEU A 13 -6.54 -27.81 8.76
C LEU A 13 -5.59 -27.85 7.56
N ALA A 14 -5.77 -26.94 6.60
CA ALA A 14 -4.73 -26.55 5.66
C ALA A 14 -4.09 -25.27 6.20
N MET A 15 -3.11 -25.44 7.10
CA MET A 15 -2.15 -24.41 7.45
C MET A 15 -1.39 -24.03 6.17
N LEU A 16 -1.89 -23.03 5.44
CA LEU A 16 -1.13 -22.33 4.41
C LEU A 16 -0.11 -21.42 5.13
N ALA A 17 0.89 -22.05 5.74
CA ALA A 17 2.14 -21.41 6.12
C ALA A 17 2.93 -21.13 4.83
N ALA A 18 2.46 -20.14 4.08
CA ALA A 18 3.14 -19.60 2.91
C ALA A 18 3.37 -18.10 3.14
N CYS A 19 4.08 -17.76 4.22
CA CYS A 19 4.86 -16.52 4.23
C CYS A 19 6.20 -16.87 3.60
N ALA A 20 6.22 -16.72 2.27
CA ALA A 20 7.43 -16.77 1.48
C ALA A 20 8.46 -15.79 2.07
N THR A 21 9.71 -16.26 2.07
CA THR A 21 10.97 -15.52 2.21
C THR A 21 10.86 -14.00 2.08
N PRO A 22 11.45 -13.20 2.98
CA PRO A 22 11.60 -11.78 2.74
C PRO A 22 12.40 -11.64 1.45
N GLU A 23 11.73 -11.20 0.39
CA GLU A 23 12.39 -10.69 -0.80
C GLU A 23 13.42 -9.66 -0.30
N PRO A 24 14.61 -9.58 -0.92
CA PRO A 24 15.54 -8.50 -0.60
C PRO A 24 14.73 -7.21 -0.68
N VAL A 25 14.72 -6.44 0.41
CA VAL A 25 13.99 -5.17 0.51
C VAL A 25 14.66 -4.21 -0.49
N GLY A 26 14.35 -4.39 -1.78
CA GLY A 26 14.68 -3.44 -2.83
C GLY A 26 13.98 -2.15 -2.49
N ASP A 27 14.67 -1.04 -2.74
CA ASP A 27 14.30 0.34 -2.37
C ASP A 27 12.78 0.58 -2.41
N GLN A 28 12.10 0.31 -1.27
CA GLN A 28 10.66 0.44 -1.19
C GLN A 28 10.34 1.92 -1.27
N SER A 29 9.44 2.30 -2.18
CA SER A 29 9.09 3.69 -2.41
C SER A 29 7.64 3.81 -2.88
N ILE A 30 7.04 4.96 -2.61
CA ILE A 30 5.70 5.29 -3.03
C ILE A 30 5.69 6.68 -3.69
N SER A 31 4.90 6.80 -4.76
CA SER A 31 4.64 8.06 -5.44
C SER A 31 3.14 8.35 -5.37
N ILE A 32 2.77 9.41 -4.66
CA ILE A 32 1.37 9.76 -4.43
C ILE A 32 0.98 10.87 -5.41
N PRO A 33 0.05 10.62 -6.37
CA PRO A 33 -0.52 11.67 -7.18
C PRO A 33 -1.45 12.54 -6.32
N TYR A 34 -1.31 13.87 -6.42
CA TYR A 34 -2.14 14.80 -5.67
C TYR A 34 -2.35 16.11 -6.42
N ASP A 35 -3.42 16.81 -6.04
CA ASP A 35 -3.67 18.20 -6.43
C ASP A 35 -3.14 19.12 -5.31
N PRO A 36 -2.15 20.00 -5.57
CA PRO A 36 -1.53 20.85 -4.57
C PRO A 36 -2.47 21.91 -3.98
N TYR A 37 -3.65 22.12 -4.57
CA TYR A 37 -4.66 23.05 -4.06
C TYR A 37 -5.70 22.39 -3.16
N ASP A 38 -5.83 21.05 -3.25
CA ASP A 38 -6.85 20.29 -2.54
C ASP A 38 -6.28 19.44 -1.38
N PHE A 39 -4.96 19.17 -1.37
CA PHE A 39 -4.34 18.28 -0.37
C PHE A 39 -3.24 18.96 0.44
N ASP A 40 -3.23 18.68 1.75
CA ASP A 40 -2.17 19.10 2.65
C ASP A 40 -0.95 18.17 2.54
N PRO A 41 0.28 18.71 2.52
CA PRO A 41 1.51 17.95 2.63
C PRO A 41 1.55 16.90 3.76
N ASP A 42 0.91 17.15 4.90
CA ASP A 42 0.92 16.25 6.05
C ASP A 42 0.03 15.02 5.83
N ASP A 43 -1.09 15.17 5.10
CA ASP A 43 -1.96 14.06 4.73
C ASP A 43 -1.22 13.09 3.78
N LEU A 44 -0.46 13.65 2.83
CA LEU A 44 0.38 12.86 1.92
C LEU A 44 1.49 12.12 2.68
N GLN A 45 2.07 12.74 3.70
CA GLN A 45 3.05 12.09 4.57
C GLN A 45 2.41 10.95 5.38
N ALA A 46 1.21 11.15 5.93
CA ALA A 46 0.49 10.13 6.68
C ALA A 46 0.12 8.92 5.81
N GLU A 47 -0.27 9.14 4.56
CA GLU A 47 -0.51 8.09 3.58
C GLU A 47 0.78 7.32 3.25
N ALA A 48 1.88 8.03 2.99
CA ALA A 48 3.18 7.41 2.75
C ALA A 48 3.66 6.58 3.96
N ASP A 49 3.46 7.08 5.17
CA ASP A 49 3.78 6.34 6.41
C ASP A 49 2.87 5.12 6.60
N ALA A 50 1.61 5.18 6.19
CA ALA A 50 0.74 4.00 6.19
C ALA A 50 1.25 2.93 5.22
N HIS A 51 1.72 3.32 4.04
CA HIS A 51 2.33 2.41 3.08
C HIS A 51 3.63 1.80 3.62
N CYS A 52 4.60 2.61 4.07
CA CYS A 52 5.90 2.11 4.53
C CYS A 52 5.80 1.25 5.80
N ARG A 53 4.81 1.51 6.67
CA ARG A 53 4.54 0.68 7.86
C ARG A 53 4.19 -0.77 7.52
N ALA A 54 3.61 -1.05 6.35
CA ALA A 54 3.35 -2.41 5.90
C ALA A 54 4.64 -3.23 5.72
N TYR A 55 5.78 -2.55 5.54
CA TYR A 55 7.12 -3.12 5.42
C TYR A 55 7.96 -2.97 6.71
N GLY A 56 7.38 -2.42 7.78
CA GLY A 56 8.12 -2.12 9.02
C GLY A 56 9.10 -0.95 8.90
N LEU A 57 8.92 -0.09 7.88
CA LEU A 57 9.77 1.05 7.56
C LEU A 57 9.02 2.37 7.82
N ARG A 58 9.72 3.50 7.76
CA ARG A 58 9.13 4.86 7.80
C ARG A 58 9.25 5.55 6.46
N ALA A 59 8.30 6.41 6.11
CA ALA A 59 8.39 7.20 4.89
C ALA A 59 9.30 8.42 5.08
N VAL A 60 10.19 8.65 4.12
CA VAL A 60 11.03 9.85 4.02
C VAL A 60 10.75 10.50 2.67
N PHE A 61 10.38 11.78 2.71
CA PHE A 61 10.17 12.58 1.52
C PHE A 61 11.45 12.63 0.67
N ASP A 62 11.32 12.32 -0.62
CA ASP A 62 12.43 12.26 -1.56
C ASP A 62 12.40 13.43 -2.56
N GLY A 63 11.21 13.77 -3.05
CA GLY A 63 11.04 14.86 -4.02
C GLY A 63 9.64 14.93 -4.60
N GLU A 64 9.45 15.83 -5.56
CA GLU A 64 8.17 16.06 -6.23
C GLU A 64 8.39 16.23 -7.73
N THR A 65 7.46 15.69 -8.53
CA THR A 65 7.43 15.91 -9.99
C THR A 65 6.07 16.45 -10.42
N ALA A 66 6.08 17.38 -11.37
CA ALA A 66 4.85 17.88 -11.98
C ALA A 66 4.40 16.94 -13.11
N ASN A 67 3.10 16.67 -13.22
CA ASN A 67 2.56 15.92 -14.35
C ASN A 67 2.61 16.82 -15.62
N PRO A 68 3.36 16.46 -16.67
CA PRO A 68 3.50 17.30 -17.86
C PRO A 68 2.23 17.36 -18.71
N HIS A 69 1.33 16.39 -18.56
CA HIS A 69 0.07 16.32 -19.31
C HIS A 69 -1.09 16.98 -18.56
N GLU A 70 -0.96 17.11 -17.24
CA GLU A 70 -1.98 17.71 -16.39
C GLU A 70 -1.30 18.68 -15.42
N VAL A 71 -1.16 19.94 -15.84
CA VAL A 71 -0.39 21.00 -15.14
C VAL A 71 -0.75 21.15 -13.66
N ARG A 72 -1.97 20.77 -13.29
CA ARG A 72 -2.48 20.81 -11.92
C ARG A 72 -1.96 19.67 -11.05
N TRP A 73 -1.84 18.46 -11.59
CA TRP A 73 -1.47 17.28 -10.82
C TRP A 73 0.04 17.18 -10.61
N ARG A 74 0.42 16.74 -9.42
CA ARG A 74 1.81 16.51 -9.02
C ARG A 74 1.94 15.10 -8.45
N TYR A 75 3.16 14.59 -8.42
CA TYR A 75 3.51 13.36 -7.74
C TYR A 75 4.48 13.67 -6.64
N ARG A 76 4.16 13.22 -5.43
CA ARG A 76 5.06 13.33 -4.28
C ARG A 76 5.71 11.98 -4.01
N HIS A 77 7.04 11.95 -3.99
CA HIS A 77 7.84 10.74 -3.90
C HIS A 77 8.39 10.56 -2.49
N TYR A 78 8.28 9.34 -1.99
CA TYR A 78 8.77 8.93 -0.68
C TYR A 78 9.57 7.65 -0.80
N ARG A 79 10.66 7.57 -0.02
CA ARG A 79 11.42 6.34 0.20
C ARG A 79 11.08 5.76 1.55
N CYS A 80 10.90 4.45 1.63
CA CYS A 80 10.73 3.73 2.87
C CYS A 80 12.12 3.34 3.41
N VAL A 81 12.44 3.73 4.64
CA VAL A 81 13.74 3.50 5.29
C VAL A 81 13.62 3.04 6.74
#